data_AF-A0A843VKB5-F1
#
_entry.id   AF-A0A843VKB5-F1
#
_cell.length_a   1.000
_cell.length_b   1.000
_cell.length_c   1.000
_cell.angle_alpha   90.00
_cell.angle_beta   90.00
_cell.angle_gamma   90.00
#
_symmetry.space_group_name_H-M   'P 1'
#
loop_
_entity.id
_entity.type
_entity.pdbx_description
1 polymer ?
#
loop_
_entity_poly.entity_id
_entity_poly.type
_entity_poly.pdbx_seq_one_letter_code
_entity_poly.pdbx_strand_id
1 'polypeptide(L)'
;GTAPPPPPRLPPLRISQRRGSRGHLLVAAMVKYSREPGNPTKCKILGFLNPLFAFSDSLLSSRSYPGPLLLCSARLMRLCCVACLTAAKAMGQDLRVHFKNTRETAHAIRKLPVSKAKRYLEDVIAHKQAIPFTRFCRGVGRTAQAKNRHPNGQGRWPVKSARFILDLLKNAESNADVKGLDVDTLYISHIQVNQAQKQRRRTYRAHGRINPYMSSPCHIELILSEKEEAVKKEPETQLATRKPKKAQVLRSGASS
;
A
#
# COMPACT_ATOMS: atom_id res chain seq x y z
N GLY A 1 18.97 -40.34 26.75
CA GLY A 1 18.47 -38.99 26.41
C GLY A 1 19.09 -38.55 25.10
N THR A 2 18.29 -37.92 24.24
CA THR A 2 18.74 -37.04 23.14
C THR A 2 17.51 -36.26 22.68
N ALA A 3 17.49 -34.95 22.95
CA ALA A 3 16.42 -34.05 22.53
C ALA A 3 16.39 -33.90 21.00
N PRO A 4 15.22 -33.65 20.39
CA PRO A 4 15.15 -33.35 18.96
C PRO A 4 15.89 -32.04 18.64
N PRO A 5 16.55 -31.94 17.47
CA PRO A 5 17.32 -30.76 17.11
C PRO A 5 16.41 -29.53 16.93
N PRO A 6 16.87 -28.33 17.33
CA PRO A 6 16.10 -27.11 17.18
C PRO A 6 15.86 -26.78 15.69
N PRO A 7 14.72 -26.15 15.35
CA PRO A 7 14.44 -25.75 13.97
C PRO A 7 15.47 -24.72 13.46
N PRO A 8 15.80 -24.74 12.16
CA PRO A 8 16.79 -23.84 11.59
C PRO A 8 16.34 -22.37 11.75
N ARG A 9 17.24 -21.54 12.31
CA ARG A 9 17.04 -20.09 12.40
C ARG A 9 16.83 -19.53 11.00
N LEU A 10 15.71 -18.85 10.78
CA LEU A 10 15.46 -18.12 9.54
C LEU A 10 16.57 -17.05 9.38
N PRO A 11 17.13 -16.86 8.18
CA PRO A 11 18.08 -15.79 7.96
C PRO A 11 17.41 -14.45 8.29
N PRO A 12 18.17 -13.47 8.84
CA PRO A 12 17.62 -12.14 9.10
C PRO A 12 17.07 -11.55 7.80
N LEU A 13 15.90 -10.92 7.89
CA LEU A 13 15.29 -10.19 6.78
C LEU A 13 16.33 -9.21 6.22
N ARG A 14 16.73 -9.38 4.96
CA ARG A 14 17.59 -8.42 4.27
C ARG A 14 16.74 -7.20 3.93
N ILE A 15 16.54 -6.33 4.93
CA ILE A 15 15.86 -5.03 4.76
C ILE A 15 16.84 -4.12 4.03
N SER A 16 16.79 -4.19 2.70
CA SER A 16 17.60 -3.37 1.81
C SER A 16 17.07 -1.93 1.82
N GLN A 17 17.61 -1.06 2.66
CA GLN A 17 17.56 0.38 2.43
C GLN A 17 18.49 0.72 1.26
N ARG A 18 17.99 0.67 0.01
CA ARG A 18 18.75 1.13 -1.15
C ARG A 18 18.82 2.65 -1.13
N ARG A 19 19.99 3.19 -0.77
CA ARG A 19 20.43 4.54 -1.17
C ARG A 19 20.56 4.54 -2.69
N GLY A 20 19.73 5.32 -3.38
CA GLY A 20 19.73 5.41 -4.84
C GLY A 20 20.97 6.15 -5.35
N SER A 21 21.83 5.47 -6.11
CA SER A 21 22.92 6.05 -6.88
C SER A 21 22.51 6.22 -8.34
N ARG A 22 22.34 7.48 -8.75
CA ARG A 22 22.65 8.14 -10.04
C ARG A 22 22.32 7.43 -11.36
N GLY A 23 21.58 8.16 -12.21
CA GLY A 23 21.72 8.06 -13.67
C GLY A 23 20.47 8.40 -14.47
N HIS A 24 20.06 9.68 -14.54
CA HIS A 24 19.56 10.30 -15.77
C HIS A 24 19.45 11.82 -15.60
N LEU A 25 20.07 12.55 -16.53
CA LEU A 25 20.04 13.99 -16.67
C LEU A 25 18.59 14.46 -16.84
N LEU A 26 18.09 15.24 -15.89
CA LEU A 26 16.96 16.13 -16.10
C LEU A 26 17.38 17.50 -15.58
N VAL A 27 17.29 18.51 -16.45
CA VAL A 27 17.67 19.90 -16.18
C VAL A 27 17.00 20.39 -14.90
N ALA A 28 17.80 20.65 -13.87
CA ALA A 28 17.34 21.13 -12.58
C ALA A 28 17.31 22.66 -12.57
N ALA A 29 16.14 23.24 -12.30
CA ALA A 29 16.06 24.62 -11.86
C ALA A 29 16.82 24.75 -10.52
N MET A 30 17.89 25.55 -10.50
CA MET A 30 18.68 25.79 -9.29
C MET A 30 17.88 26.64 -8.29
N VAL A 31 17.38 26.02 -7.22
CA VAL A 31 16.99 26.70 -5.98
C VAL A 31 18.18 26.65 -5.03
N LYS A 32 18.73 27.81 -4.64
CA LYS A 32 19.80 27.88 -3.63
C LYS A 32 19.21 27.60 -2.25
N TYR A 33 19.65 26.50 -1.63
CA TYR A 33 19.45 26.21 -0.21
C TYR A 33 20.78 26.38 0.53
N SER A 34 20.76 27.04 1.68
CA SER A 34 21.89 27.07 2.62
C SER A 34 21.51 26.31 3.89
N ARG A 35 22.40 25.45 4.39
CA ARG A 35 22.24 24.72 5.66
C ARG A 35 22.75 25.59 6.80
N GLU A 36 21.97 25.73 7.87
CA GLU A 36 22.47 26.34 9.11
C GLU A 36 23.40 25.35 9.84
N PRO A 37 24.61 25.75 10.25
CA PRO A 37 25.46 24.88 11.05
C PRO A 37 24.85 24.70 12.44
N GLY A 38 24.32 23.51 12.73
CA GLY A 38 23.81 23.13 14.06
C GLY A 38 22.54 22.28 14.09
N ASN A 39 21.76 22.19 12.99
CA ASN A 39 20.59 21.32 12.95
C ASN A 39 20.28 20.81 11.52
N PRO A 40 20.49 19.52 11.21
CA PRO A 40 20.34 18.99 9.84
C PRO A 40 18.90 18.90 9.32
N THR A 41 17.88 19.26 10.12
CA THR A 41 16.47 19.19 9.72
C THR A 41 15.84 20.54 9.32
N LYS A 42 16.54 21.67 9.47
CA LYS A 42 16.06 23.00 9.03
C LYS A 42 16.77 23.46 7.76
N CYS A 43 16.00 23.76 6.71
CA CYS A 43 16.46 24.39 5.46
C CYS A 43 15.72 25.71 5.23
N LYS A 44 16.44 26.82 5.07
CA LYS A 44 15.87 28.11 4.64
C LYS A 44 15.89 28.23 3.11
N ILE A 45 14.78 28.68 2.53
CA ILE A 45 14.64 28.99 1.09
C ILE A 45 15.04 30.45 0.90
N LEU A 46 16.06 30.73 0.08
CA LEU A 46 16.58 32.09 -0.15
C LEU A 46 16.12 32.72 -1.49
N GLY A 47 15.04 32.21 -2.08
CA GLY A 47 14.40 32.82 -3.25
C GLY A 47 14.80 32.21 -4.61
N PHE A 48 14.00 32.53 -5.64
CA PHE A 48 14.19 32.15 -7.04
C PHE A 48 14.84 33.31 -7.80
N LEU A 49 15.93 33.06 -8.52
CA LEU A 49 16.50 34.02 -9.46
C LEU A 49 15.69 34.00 -10.76
N ASN A 50 14.95 35.07 -11.03
CA ASN A 50 14.40 35.36 -12.36
C ASN A 50 15.54 35.75 -13.31
N PRO A 51 15.63 35.18 -14.53
CA PRO A 51 16.48 35.75 -15.57
C PRO A 51 15.65 36.76 -16.37
N LEU A 52 16.00 38.03 -16.24
CA LEU A 52 15.59 39.12 -17.13
C LEU A 52 16.86 39.68 -17.79
N PHE A 53 16.77 39.90 -19.11
CA PHE A 53 17.71 40.57 -20.03
C PHE A 53 19.02 39.83 -20.38
N ALA A 54 19.56 39.85 -21.60
CA ALA A 54 19.15 40.18 -22.97
C ALA A 54 20.39 39.89 -23.86
N PHE A 55 20.26 39.43 -25.12
CA PHE A 55 21.11 39.89 -26.24
C PHE A 55 20.64 39.37 -27.62
N SER A 56 20.34 40.34 -28.49
CA SER A 56 20.45 40.45 -29.96
C SER A 56 19.73 39.51 -30.93
N ASP A 57 19.00 40.18 -31.83
CA ASP A 57 18.40 39.79 -33.12
C ASP A 57 19.23 38.88 -34.02
N SER A 58 18.56 37.98 -34.76
CA SER A 58 18.41 38.10 -36.22
C SER A 58 17.88 36.80 -36.87
N LEU A 59 17.02 37.00 -37.87
CA LEU A 59 16.56 36.07 -38.93
C LEU A 59 15.35 35.16 -38.68
N LEU A 60 14.21 35.68 -39.18
CA LEU A 60 13.17 35.02 -39.96
C LEU A 60 13.42 33.53 -40.31
N SER A 61 12.46 32.65 -39.98
CA SER A 61 11.57 32.06 -40.98
C SER A 61 10.57 31.08 -40.35
N SER A 62 9.29 31.44 -40.49
CA SER A 62 8.12 30.58 -40.67
C SER A 62 8.08 29.16 -40.06
N ARG A 63 7.17 28.96 -39.09
CA ARG A 63 6.08 27.96 -39.18
C ARG A 63 5.11 28.10 -38.01
N SER A 64 3.89 28.52 -38.36
CA SER A 64 2.71 28.50 -37.52
C SER A 64 2.33 27.09 -37.10
N TYR A 65 2.02 26.85 -35.82
CA TYR A 65 0.85 26.09 -35.38
C TYR A 65 0.40 26.57 -33.97
N PRO A 66 -0.92 26.68 -33.71
CA PRO A 66 -1.49 27.27 -32.50
C PRO A 66 -1.78 26.23 -31.42
N GLY A 67 -1.73 26.60 -30.12
CA GLY A 67 -2.33 25.80 -29.05
C GLY A 67 -1.80 26.06 -27.63
N PRO A 68 -2.66 26.33 -26.63
CA PRO A 68 -2.24 26.67 -25.26
C PRO A 68 -2.12 25.39 -24.40
N LEU A 69 -0.91 24.90 -24.14
CA LEU A 69 -0.69 23.75 -23.23
C LEU A 69 0.55 23.91 -22.33
N LEU A 70 0.83 25.12 -21.84
CA LEU A 70 2.01 25.39 -21.02
C LEU A 70 1.72 25.76 -19.55
N LEU A 71 0.52 25.50 -19.03
CA LEU A 71 0.17 25.79 -17.63
C LEU A 71 -0.06 24.55 -16.74
N CYS A 72 0.25 23.33 -17.20
CA CYS A 72 -0.09 22.10 -16.47
C CYS A 72 1.06 21.39 -15.72
N SER A 73 2.28 21.95 -15.65
CA SER A 73 3.43 21.20 -15.09
C SER A 73 3.80 21.54 -13.63
N ALA A 74 3.39 22.69 -13.07
CA ALA A 74 3.79 23.08 -11.71
C ALA A 74 2.84 22.56 -10.60
N ARG A 75 1.57 22.31 -10.91
CA ARG A 75 0.58 21.82 -9.92
C ARG A 75 0.75 20.32 -9.63
N LEU A 76 1.11 19.52 -10.64
CA LEU A 76 1.34 18.08 -10.46
C LEU A 76 2.63 17.77 -9.67
N MET A 77 3.69 18.57 -9.83
CA MET A 77 4.94 18.37 -9.09
C MET A 77 4.83 18.74 -7.60
N ARG A 78 3.99 19.72 -7.23
CA ARG A 78 3.75 20.09 -5.82
C ARG A 78 2.91 19.04 -5.07
N LEU A 79 1.94 18.40 -5.72
CA LEU A 79 1.13 17.36 -5.08
C LEU A 79 1.91 16.05 -4.85
N CYS A 80 2.87 15.72 -5.71
CA CYS A 80 3.69 14.51 -5.57
C CYS A 80 4.72 14.60 -4.42
N CYS A 81 5.20 15.81 -4.09
CA CYS A 81 6.21 16.01 -3.05
C CYS A 81 5.62 15.96 -1.62
N VAL A 82 4.40 16.48 -1.42
CA VAL A 82 3.76 16.55 -0.10
C VAL A 82 3.36 15.16 0.43
N ALA A 83 2.88 14.27 -0.44
CA ALA A 83 2.46 12.92 -0.04
C ALA A 83 3.62 12.01 0.42
N CYS A 84 4.88 12.34 0.11
CA CYS A 84 6.03 11.55 0.54
C CYS A 84 6.49 11.89 1.96
N LEU A 85 6.23 13.13 2.41
CA LEU A 85 6.52 13.61 3.76
C LEU A 85 5.51 13.04 4.76
N THR A 86 4.22 13.04 4.42
CA THR A 86 3.10 12.63 5.31
C THR A 86 2.83 11.12 5.35
N ALA A 87 3.69 10.31 4.74
CA ALA A 87 3.47 8.86 4.64
C ALA A 87 4.73 8.05 4.95
N ALA A 88 4.61 7.02 5.79
CA ALA A 88 5.67 6.05 6.03
C ALA A 88 5.58 4.90 5.03
N LYS A 89 6.73 4.51 4.45
CA LYS A 89 6.81 3.46 3.43
C LYS A 89 7.60 2.28 3.99
N ALA A 90 7.13 1.06 3.72
CA ALA A 90 7.86 -0.17 4.02
C ALA A 90 7.67 -1.19 2.88
N MET A 91 8.70 -1.99 2.62
CA MET A 91 8.66 -3.01 1.58
C MET A 91 9.37 -4.28 2.05
N GLY A 92 8.76 -5.44 1.79
CA GLY A 92 9.39 -6.74 1.91
C GLY A 92 9.69 -7.30 0.52
N GLN A 93 10.94 -7.66 0.24
CA GLN A 93 11.34 -8.22 -1.06
C GLN A 93 11.63 -9.71 -0.96
N ASP A 94 11.28 -10.46 -2.01
CA ASP A 94 11.55 -11.90 -2.17
C ASP A 94 11.17 -12.76 -0.95
N LEU A 95 10.04 -12.40 -0.31
CA LEU A 95 9.57 -13.11 0.87
C LEU A 95 9.11 -14.50 0.47
N ARG A 96 9.68 -15.54 1.09
CA ARG A 96 9.31 -16.94 0.86
C ARG A 96 8.04 -17.32 1.61
N VAL A 97 6.94 -16.67 1.27
CA VAL A 97 5.58 -16.94 1.76
C VAL A 97 4.65 -17.22 0.59
N HIS A 98 3.51 -17.85 0.84
CA HIS A 98 2.58 -18.20 -0.22
C HIS A 98 1.82 -16.95 -0.70
N PHE A 99 2.12 -16.48 -1.92
CA PHE A 99 1.51 -15.28 -2.53
C PHE A 99 0.00 -15.17 -2.31
N LYS A 100 -0.76 -16.24 -2.58
CA LYS A 100 -2.22 -16.19 -2.49
C LYS A 100 -2.71 -15.91 -1.07
N ASN A 101 -2.05 -16.48 -0.06
CA ASN A 101 -2.45 -16.31 1.34
C ASN A 101 -2.10 -14.91 1.83
N THR A 102 -0.90 -14.45 1.47
CA THR A 102 -0.42 -13.11 1.83
C THR A 102 -1.29 -12.02 1.22
N ARG A 103 -1.75 -12.20 -0.03
CA ARG A 103 -2.63 -11.25 -0.70
C ARG A 103 -4.01 -11.13 -0.04
N GLU A 104 -4.62 -12.24 0.39
CA GLU A 104 -5.88 -12.19 1.15
C GLU A 104 -5.68 -11.57 2.55
N THR A 105 -4.55 -11.89 3.20
CA THR A 105 -4.18 -11.28 4.49
C THR A 105 -4.03 -9.76 4.38
N ALA A 106 -3.32 -9.32 3.35
CA ALA A 106 -3.13 -7.90 3.05
C ALA A 106 -4.47 -7.20 2.76
N HIS A 107 -5.37 -7.86 2.03
CA HIS A 107 -6.68 -7.29 1.73
C HIS A 107 -7.52 -7.10 3.01
N ALA A 108 -7.45 -8.03 3.96
CA ALA A 108 -8.20 -7.97 5.21
C ALA A 108 -7.78 -6.83 6.15
N ILE A 109 -6.51 -6.40 6.10
CA ILE A 109 -5.99 -5.32 6.96
C ILE A 109 -6.03 -3.93 6.32
N ARG A 110 -6.45 -3.83 5.05
CA ARG A 110 -6.48 -2.57 4.33
C ARG A 110 -7.45 -1.59 5.01
N LYS A 111 -7.05 -0.31 5.14
CA LYS A 111 -7.81 0.77 5.80
C LYS A 111 -8.05 0.58 7.31
N LEU A 112 -7.34 -0.33 7.97
CA LEU A 112 -7.36 -0.43 9.43
C LEU A 112 -6.33 0.52 10.05
N PRO A 113 -6.58 1.04 11.27
CA PRO A 113 -5.56 1.69 12.06
C PRO A 113 -4.50 0.67 12.49
N VAL A 114 -3.25 1.12 12.66
CA VAL A 114 -2.10 0.22 12.85
C VAL A 114 -2.26 -0.64 14.12
N SER A 115 -2.70 -0.05 15.22
CA SER A 115 -2.91 -0.76 16.51
C SER A 115 -3.94 -1.89 16.41
N LYS A 116 -5.02 -1.67 15.64
CA LYS A 116 -6.04 -2.70 15.40
C LYS A 116 -5.52 -3.79 14.46
N ALA A 117 -4.75 -3.42 13.44
CA ALA A 117 -4.17 -4.36 12.50
C ALA A 117 -3.21 -5.34 13.20
N LYS A 118 -2.36 -4.86 14.12
CA LYS A 118 -1.48 -5.71 14.94
C LYS A 118 -2.26 -6.74 15.76
N ARG A 119 -3.22 -6.27 16.57
CA ARG A 119 -4.08 -7.15 17.40
C ARG A 119 -4.77 -8.21 16.55
N TYR A 120 -5.29 -7.81 15.39
CA TYR A 120 -5.95 -8.72 14.47
C TYR A 120 -5.01 -9.81 13.93
N LEU A 121 -3.77 -9.47 13.58
CA LEU A 121 -2.80 -10.44 13.08
C LEU A 121 -2.29 -11.38 14.18
N GLU A 122 -2.16 -10.88 15.42
CA GLU A 122 -1.86 -11.71 16.60
C GLU A 122 -2.99 -12.71 16.89
N ASP A 123 -4.25 -12.28 16.79
CA ASP A 123 -5.41 -13.15 16.91
C ASP A 123 -5.47 -14.22 15.80
N VAL A 124 -5.01 -13.90 14.59
CA VAL A 124 -4.88 -14.89 13.50
C VAL A 124 -3.82 -15.94 13.82
N ILE A 125 -2.69 -15.55 14.43
CA ILE A 125 -1.65 -16.49 14.87
C ILE A 125 -2.18 -17.39 15.99
N ALA A 126 -2.98 -16.83 16.90
CA ALA A 126 -3.67 -17.55 17.96
C ALA A 126 -4.92 -18.33 17.48
N HIS A 127 -5.26 -18.29 16.18
CA HIS A 127 -6.44 -18.90 15.58
C HIS A 127 -7.80 -18.42 16.13
N LYS A 128 -7.84 -17.29 16.83
CA LYS A 128 -9.07 -16.69 17.36
C LYS A 128 -9.91 -16.04 16.25
N GLN A 129 -9.24 -15.48 15.24
CA GLN A 129 -9.87 -14.74 14.16
C GLN A 129 -9.41 -15.27 12.80
N ALA A 130 -10.35 -15.64 11.93
CA ALA A 130 -10.04 -16.12 10.58
C ALA A 130 -9.91 -14.98 9.56
N ILE A 131 -9.01 -15.18 8.58
CA ILE A 131 -8.88 -14.30 7.43
C ILE A 131 -9.85 -14.75 6.34
N PRO A 132 -10.74 -13.87 5.84
CA PRO A 132 -11.65 -14.21 4.76
C PRO A 132 -10.89 -14.35 3.43
N PHE A 133 -11.20 -15.40 2.67
CA PHE A 133 -10.67 -15.58 1.31
C PHE A 133 -11.72 -15.11 0.30
N THR A 134 -11.35 -14.11 -0.50
CA THR A 134 -12.26 -13.42 -1.43
C THR A 134 -12.05 -13.83 -2.89
N ARG A 135 -10.79 -13.86 -3.37
CA ARG A 135 -10.47 -14.21 -4.76
C ARG A 135 -10.05 -15.67 -4.92
N PHE A 136 -9.24 -16.17 -4.00
CA PHE A 136 -8.65 -17.51 -4.10
C PHE A 136 -9.49 -18.56 -3.37
N CYS A 137 -10.65 -18.89 -3.96
CA CYS A 137 -11.76 -19.61 -3.30
C CYS A 137 -11.97 -21.06 -3.75
N ARG A 138 -11.20 -21.55 -4.74
CA ARG A 138 -11.39 -22.86 -5.40
C ARG A 138 -10.86 -24.02 -4.55
N GLY A 139 -11.56 -24.35 -3.46
CA GLY A 139 -11.20 -25.46 -2.56
C GLY A 139 -10.68 -25.02 -1.18
N VAL A 140 -11.12 -23.86 -0.69
CA VAL A 140 -10.82 -23.40 0.66
C VAL A 140 -11.95 -23.83 1.61
N GLY A 141 -11.59 -24.31 2.81
CA GLY A 141 -12.53 -24.66 3.86
C GLY A 141 -13.41 -23.48 4.30
N ARG A 142 -14.59 -23.79 4.83
CA ARG A 142 -15.56 -22.80 5.35
C ARG A 142 -15.48 -22.75 6.87
N THR A 143 -15.70 -21.56 7.43
CA THR A 143 -15.61 -21.34 8.88
C THR A 143 -16.66 -20.32 9.31
N ALA A 144 -17.32 -20.57 10.44
CA ALA A 144 -18.36 -19.67 10.98
C ALA A 144 -17.83 -18.23 11.20
N GLN A 145 -16.58 -18.09 11.66
CA GLN A 145 -15.92 -16.79 11.86
C GLN A 145 -15.84 -15.94 10.59
N ALA A 146 -15.68 -16.58 9.41
CA ALA A 146 -15.55 -15.88 8.14
C ALA A 146 -16.91 -15.39 7.61
N LYS A 147 -18.03 -15.97 8.08
CA LYS A 147 -19.40 -15.61 7.67
C LYS A 147 -19.73 -14.15 7.99
N ASN A 148 -19.24 -13.64 9.13
CA ASN A 148 -19.48 -12.26 9.57
C ASN A 148 -18.74 -11.23 8.70
N ARG A 149 -17.64 -11.62 8.03
CA ARG A 149 -16.82 -10.70 7.23
C ARG A 149 -17.08 -10.80 5.73
N HIS A 150 -17.52 -11.95 5.23
CA HIS A 150 -17.71 -12.16 3.80
C HIS A 150 -18.81 -13.21 3.51
N PRO A 151 -19.70 -12.97 2.52
CA PRO A 151 -20.86 -13.84 2.25
C PRO A 151 -20.48 -15.26 1.84
N ASN A 152 -19.33 -15.46 1.17
CA ASN A 152 -18.85 -16.78 0.76
C ASN A 152 -18.52 -17.72 1.95
N GLY A 153 -18.30 -17.17 3.16
CA GLY A 153 -18.04 -17.97 4.37
C GLY A 153 -16.73 -18.77 4.37
N GLN A 154 -15.84 -18.55 3.40
CA GLN A 154 -14.53 -19.20 3.30
C GLN A 154 -13.45 -18.41 4.04
N GLY A 155 -12.67 -19.09 4.85
CA GLY A 155 -11.60 -18.48 5.64
C GLY A 155 -10.54 -19.45 6.10
N ARG A 156 -9.34 -18.95 6.39
CA ARG A 156 -8.22 -19.72 6.97
C ARG A 156 -7.41 -18.85 7.93
N TRP A 157 -6.48 -19.48 8.64
CA TRP A 157 -5.49 -18.83 9.50
C TRP A 157 -4.08 -18.96 8.91
N PRO A 158 -3.66 -18.08 7.97
CA PRO A 158 -2.33 -18.16 7.37
C PRO A 158 -1.25 -17.60 8.32
N VAL A 159 -0.84 -18.41 9.31
CA VAL A 159 0.12 -18.04 10.36
C VAL A 159 1.42 -17.48 9.80
N LYS A 160 2.00 -18.14 8.78
CA LYS A 160 3.28 -17.69 8.19
C LYS A 160 3.14 -16.30 7.59
N SER A 161 2.12 -16.05 6.76
CA SER A 161 1.90 -14.75 6.13
C SER A 161 1.62 -13.65 7.15
N ALA A 162 0.87 -13.94 8.21
CA ALA A 162 0.57 -12.98 9.28
C ALA A 162 1.84 -12.51 10.01
N ARG A 163 2.77 -13.43 10.33
CA ARG A 163 4.05 -13.08 10.97
C ARG A 163 4.88 -12.11 10.13
N PHE A 164 5.05 -12.39 8.83
CA PHE A 164 5.82 -11.49 7.95
C PHE A 164 5.18 -10.11 7.82
N ILE A 165 3.84 -10.02 7.83
CA ILE A 165 3.15 -8.73 7.76
C ILE A 165 3.28 -7.96 9.09
N LEU A 166 3.23 -8.65 10.24
CA LEU A 166 3.52 -8.03 11.54
C LEU A 166 4.92 -7.42 11.59
N ASP A 167 5.93 -8.14 11.08
CA ASP A 167 7.30 -7.64 11.02
C ASP A 167 7.41 -6.41 10.10
N LEU A 168 6.67 -6.38 8.99
CA LEU A 168 6.60 -5.21 8.10
C LEU A 168 5.90 -4.02 8.75
N LEU A 169 4.85 -4.24 9.56
CA LEU A 169 4.18 -3.17 10.29
C LEU A 169 5.08 -2.55 11.35
N LYS A 170 5.83 -3.37 12.11
CA LYS A 170 6.83 -2.87 13.08
C LYS A 170 7.90 -2.01 12.40
N ASN A 171 8.39 -2.46 11.25
CA ASN A 171 9.35 -1.68 10.46
C ASN A 171 8.73 -0.36 9.93
N ALA A 172 7.45 -0.38 9.53
CA ALA A 172 6.77 0.81 9.06
C ALA A 172 6.54 1.85 10.17
N GLU A 173 6.27 1.40 11.40
CA GLU A 173 6.20 2.27 12.59
C GLU A 173 7.54 2.91 12.90
N SER A 174 8.63 2.12 12.94
CA SER A 174 9.96 2.70 13.15
C SER A 174 10.32 3.73 12.07
N ASN A 175 9.85 3.55 10.83
CA ASN A 175 10.03 4.54 9.78
C ASN A 175 9.14 5.79 9.97
N ALA A 176 7.98 5.65 10.60
CA ALA A 176 7.09 6.76 10.95
C ALA A 176 7.68 7.59 12.09
N ASP A 177 8.23 6.93 13.13
CA ASP A 177 8.93 7.57 14.24
C ASP A 177 10.09 8.43 13.77
N VAL A 178 10.91 7.88 12.86
CA VAL A 178 12.04 8.60 12.25
C VAL A 178 11.58 9.82 11.44
N LYS A 179 10.37 9.79 10.90
CA LYS A 179 9.77 10.92 10.18
C LYS A 179 9.07 11.92 11.11
N GLY A 180 8.89 11.59 12.39
CA GLY A 180 8.14 12.40 13.34
C GLY A 180 6.64 12.40 13.11
N LEU A 181 6.10 11.35 12.49
CA LEU A 181 4.65 11.15 12.36
C LEU A 181 4.12 10.53 13.67
N ASP A 182 2.88 10.85 14.04
CA ASP A 182 2.28 10.28 15.25
C ASP A 182 1.78 8.85 15.01
N VAL A 183 2.28 7.87 15.78
CA VAL A 183 2.02 6.43 15.54
C VAL A 183 0.56 6.03 15.73
N ASP A 184 -0.13 6.69 16.66
CA ASP A 184 -1.49 6.31 17.07
C ASP A 184 -2.57 6.74 16.07
N THR A 185 -2.32 7.84 15.34
CA THR A 185 -3.23 8.35 14.30
C THR A 185 -3.05 7.70 12.92
N LEU A 186 -1.99 6.90 12.74
CA LEU A 186 -1.70 6.24 11.47
C LEU A 186 -2.70 5.15 11.12
N TYR A 187 -2.96 5.04 9.81
CA TYR A 187 -3.70 3.93 9.24
C TYR A 187 -3.04 3.41 7.97
N ILE A 188 -3.38 2.17 7.61
CA ILE A 188 -2.87 1.52 6.40
C ILE A 188 -3.64 2.06 5.19
N SER A 189 -3.05 3.01 4.47
CA SER A 189 -3.66 3.61 3.27
C SER A 189 -3.59 2.66 2.09
N HIS A 190 -2.40 2.13 1.83
CA HIS A 190 -2.13 1.23 0.73
C HIS A 190 -1.36 0.00 1.18
N ILE A 191 -1.84 -1.16 0.72
CA ILE A 191 -1.11 -2.40 0.84
C ILE A 191 -1.29 -3.19 -0.45
N GLN A 192 -0.17 -3.61 -1.02
CA GLN A 192 -0.14 -4.40 -2.24
C GLN A 192 0.81 -5.58 -2.07
N VAL A 193 0.42 -6.71 -2.67
CA VAL A 193 1.23 -7.91 -2.70
C VAL A 193 1.38 -8.31 -4.16
N ASN A 194 2.62 -8.35 -4.63
CA ASN A 194 3.00 -8.71 -5.99
C ASN A 194 3.72 -10.06 -5.98
N GLN A 195 3.59 -10.83 -7.07
CA GLN A 195 4.34 -12.07 -7.22
C GLN A 195 5.81 -11.73 -7.47
N ALA A 196 6.70 -12.43 -6.78
CA ALA A 196 8.13 -12.38 -7.04
C ALA A 196 8.56 -13.55 -7.93
N GLN A 197 9.83 -13.60 -8.31
CA GLN A 197 10.37 -14.67 -9.13
C GLN A 197 10.19 -16.04 -8.47
N LYS A 198 9.59 -17.00 -9.21
CA LYS A 198 9.37 -18.35 -8.69
C LYS A 198 10.69 -19.12 -8.55
N GLN A 199 10.96 -19.65 -7.36
CA GLN A 199 12.10 -20.54 -7.14
C GLN A 199 11.77 -21.93 -7.69
N ARG A 200 12.65 -22.46 -8.53
CA ARG A 200 12.45 -23.75 -9.21
C ARG A 200 13.13 -24.88 -8.45
N ARG A 201 12.42 -26.00 -8.27
CA ARG A 201 12.95 -27.32 -7.87
C ARG A 201 12.34 -28.38 -8.77
N ARG A 202 13.07 -29.47 -9.02
CA ARG A 202 12.58 -30.62 -9.76
C ARG A 202 12.00 -31.66 -8.80
N THR A 203 11.00 -32.40 -9.24
CA THR A 203 10.44 -33.53 -8.49
C THR A 203 10.23 -34.69 -9.44
N TYR A 204 10.87 -35.81 -9.13
CA TYR A 204 10.72 -37.06 -9.86
C TYR A 204 9.39 -37.70 -9.48
N ARG A 205 8.67 -38.20 -10.47
CA ARG A 205 7.37 -38.86 -10.31
C ARG A 205 7.41 -40.23 -10.97
N ALA A 206 6.41 -41.05 -10.67
CA ALA A 206 6.24 -42.37 -11.27
C ALA A 206 6.30 -42.31 -12.80
N HIS A 207 6.80 -43.40 -13.39
CA HIS A 207 7.04 -43.58 -14.83
C HIS A 207 8.05 -42.57 -15.43
N GLY A 208 9.09 -42.19 -14.68
CA GLY A 208 10.16 -41.32 -15.18
C GLY A 208 9.75 -39.87 -15.47
N ARG A 209 8.56 -39.44 -15.01
CA ARG A 209 8.06 -38.07 -15.24
C ARG A 209 8.79 -37.06 -14.35
N ILE A 210 9.14 -35.89 -14.91
CA ILE A 210 9.79 -34.80 -14.17
C ILE A 210 8.86 -33.60 -14.11
N ASN A 211 8.36 -33.29 -12.91
CA ASN A 211 7.49 -32.14 -12.68
C ASN A 211 8.22 -31.04 -11.90
N PRO A 212 7.89 -29.76 -12.12
CA PRO A 212 8.41 -28.67 -11.33
C PRO A 212 7.65 -28.54 -10.01
N TYR A 213 8.38 -28.42 -8.90
CA TYR A 213 7.84 -27.95 -7.63
C TYR A 213 8.41 -26.55 -7.35
N MET A 214 7.59 -25.53 -7.59
CA MET A 214 8.01 -24.14 -7.48
C MET A 214 7.44 -23.48 -6.22
N SER A 215 8.26 -22.71 -5.50
CA SER A 215 7.71 -21.79 -4.50
C SER A 215 7.36 -20.47 -5.17
N SER A 216 6.25 -19.85 -4.72
CA SER A 216 5.80 -18.54 -5.20
C SER A 216 6.07 -17.46 -4.13
N PRO A 217 7.29 -16.91 -4.05
CA PRO A 217 7.58 -15.79 -3.16
C PRO A 217 6.82 -14.52 -3.58
N CYS A 218 6.84 -13.50 -2.74
CA CYS A 218 6.15 -12.24 -3.01
C CYS A 218 6.92 -11.00 -2.55
N HIS A 219 6.65 -9.89 -3.24
CA HIS A 219 6.97 -8.55 -2.78
C HIS A 219 5.73 -7.96 -2.09
N ILE A 220 5.92 -7.34 -0.93
CA ILE A 220 4.86 -6.67 -0.19
C ILE A 220 5.22 -5.20 -0.09
N GLU A 221 4.30 -4.33 -0.47
CA GLU A 221 4.41 -2.88 -0.36
C GLU A 221 3.38 -2.40 0.65
N LEU A 222 3.82 -1.59 1.60
CA LEU A 222 2.98 -1.02 2.65
C LEU A 222 3.24 0.49 2.74
N ILE A 223 2.14 1.25 2.77
CA ILE A 223 2.16 2.69 2.99
C ILE A 223 1.22 2.98 4.16
N LEU A 224 1.77 3.65 5.17
CA LEU A 224 1.00 4.26 6.25
C LEU A 224 0.82 5.73 5.94
N SER A 225 -0.36 6.25 6.21
CA SER A 225 -0.67 7.67 6.06
C SER A 225 -1.34 8.16 7.32
N GLU A 226 -1.13 9.43 7.65
CA GLU A 226 -1.88 10.09 8.71
C GLU A 226 -3.33 10.27 8.28
N LYS A 227 -4.24 10.09 9.23
CA LYS A 227 -5.66 10.28 8.97
C LYS A 227 -5.97 11.77 8.91
N GLU A 228 -6.20 12.28 7.71
CA GLU A 228 -6.73 13.62 7.54
C GLU A 228 -8.11 13.69 8.19
N GLU A 229 -8.31 14.65 9.10
CA GLU A 229 -9.64 14.96 9.60
C GLU A 229 -10.51 15.37 8.42
N ALA A 230 -11.70 14.79 8.32
CA ALA A 230 -12.60 15.10 7.23
C ALA A 230 -12.95 16.58 7.30
N VAL A 231 -12.52 17.34 6.28
CA VAL A 231 -12.93 18.73 6.09
C VAL A 231 -14.45 18.75 6.13
N LYS A 232 -15.00 19.45 7.13
CA LYS A 232 -16.44 19.58 7.31
C LYS A 232 -17.01 20.09 6.00
N LYS A 233 -17.83 19.26 5.33
CA LYS A 233 -18.67 19.77 4.25
C LYS A 233 -19.53 20.87 4.85
N GLU A 234 -19.63 21.99 4.14
CA GLU A 234 -20.58 23.04 4.50
C GLU A 234 -21.96 22.39 4.70
N PRO A 235 -22.74 22.80 5.73
CA PRO A 235 -24.02 22.20 5.99
C PRO A 235 -24.88 22.30 4.73
N GLU A 236 -25.36 21.16 4.23
CA GLU A 236 -26.30 21.13 3.11
C GLU A 236 -27.52 21.97 3.51
N THR A 237 -27.60 23.18 2.96
CA THR A 237 -28.79 24.02 3.05
C THR A 237 -29.97 23.18 2.55
N GLN A 238 -30.99 23.08 3.38
CA GLN A 238 -32.16 22.21 3.26
C GLN A 238 -32.79 22.22 1.86
N LEU A 239 -32.32 21.39 0.94
CA LEU A 239 -32.97 21.16 -0.34
C LEU A 239 -33.88 19.94 -0.22
N ALA A 240 -35.13 20.24 0.13
CA ALA A 240 -36.36 19.47 -0.06
C ALA A 240 -36.27 17.95 0.13
N THR A 241 -36.86 17.47 1.22
CA THR A 241 -37.27 16.07 1.40
C THR A 241 -38.01 15.56 0.16
N ARG A 242 -37.35 14.70 -0.65
CA ARG A 242 -38.03 13.97 -1.72
C ARG A 242 -39.08 13.06 -1.07
N LYS A 243 -40.36 13.36 -1.30
CA LYS A 243 -41.50 12.55 -0.86
C LYS A 243 -41.30 11.08 -1.25
N PRO A 244 -41.56 10.10 -0.37
CA PRO A 244 -41.51 8.69 -0.74
C PRO A 244 -42.59 8.40 -1.79
N LYS A 245 -42.22 7.74 -2.89
CA LYS A 245 -43.19 7.21 -3.86
C LYS A 245 -44.03 6.15 -3.13
N LYS A 246 -45.34 6.37 -3.04
CA LYS A 246 -46.31 5.38 -2.51
C LYS A 246 -46.14 4.07 -3.27
N ALA A 247 -45.92 2.98 -2.55
CA ALA A 247 -46.00 1.63 -3.07
C ALA A 247 -47.44 1.39 -3.57
N GLN A 248 -47.60 1.01 -4.84
CA GLN A 248 -48.87 0.51 -5.36
C GLN A 248 -49.22 -0.77 -4.61
N VAL A 249 -50.35 -0.73 -3.90
CA VAL A 249 -50.98 -1.89 -3.25
C VAL A 249 -51.40 -2.87 -4.35
N LEU A 250 -50.86 -4.08 -4.32
CA LEU A 250 -51.34 -5.21 -5.11
C LEU A 250 -52.76 -5.56 -4.61
N ARG A 251 -53.76 -5.44 -5.49
CA ARG A 251 -55.10 -6.01 -5.25
C ARG A 251 -54.99 -7.53 -5.36
N SER A 252 -55.15 -8.23 -4.24
CA SER A 252 -55.49 -9.65 -4.22
C SER A 252 -56.92 -9.80 -4.74
N GLY A 253 -57.06 -10.30 -5.96
CA GLY A 253 -58.35 -10.77 -6.47
C GLY A 253 -58.67 -12.12 -5.84
N ALA A 254 -59.69 -12.15 -4.98
CA ALA A 254 -60.43 -13.35 -4.68
C ALA A 254 -61.38 -13.62 -5.85
N SER A 255 -61.40 -14.85 -6.35
CA SER A 255 -62.47 -15.35 -7.22
C SER A 255 -63.03 -16.63 -6.61
N SER A 256 -64.35 -16.58 -6.40
CA SER A 256 -65.28 -17.71 -6.40
C SER A 256 -65.02 -18.69 -7.53
#